data_AF-A0A934GGC9-F1
#
_entry.id   AF-A0A934GGC9-F1
#
_cell.length_a   1.000
_cell.length_b   1.000
_cell.length_c   1.000
_cell.angle_alpha   90.00
_cell.angle_beta   90.00
_cell.angle_gamma   90.00
#
_symmetry.space_group_name_H-M   'P 1'
#
loop_
_entity.id
_entity.type
_entity.pdbx_description
1 polymer ?
#
loop_
_entity_poly.entity_id
_entity_poly.type
_entity_poly.pdbx_seq_one_letter_code
_entity_poly.pdbx_strand_id
1 'polypeptide(L)'
;MAEISRTAKYLTESLGYTPDNPWALEGAGALDLAKMRASRIPRQAHAAARDAHARFRQALLQRPTSPFLWANLALTKLYLDEIDDELLTALRHADELGPWEPHVQQTTLFVGLAVWRDLDPALRQALARTVERGASRNAKKMFEIVKSYTRFDLICAIQKYQPIAAADCRKAAETARPGAPTYKGYRQ
;
A
#
# COMPACT_ATOMS: atom_id res chain seq x y z
N MET A 1 -5.72 24.16 0.86
CA MET A 1 -4.57 24.62 1.67
C MET A 1 -4.98 25.07 3.08
N ALA A 2 -6.00 25.92 3.25
CA ALA A 2 -6.43 26.39 4.58
C ALA A 2 -6.82 25.28 5.58
N GLU A 3 -7.49 24.23 5.11
CA GLU A 3 -7.87 23.09 5.97
C GLU A 3 -6.67 22.26 6.43
N ILE A 4 -5.72 21.97 5.53
CA ILE A 4 -4.48 21.25 5.87
C ILE A 4 -3.67 22.04 6.92
N SER A 5 -3.55 23.36 6.76
CA SER A 5 -2.87 24.22 7.74
C SER A 5 -3.58 24.21 9.09
N ARG A 6 -4.92 24.15 9.11
CA ARG A 6 -5.70 24.05 10.34
C ARG A 6 -5.46 22.72 11.05
N THR A 7 -5.50 21.60 10.33
CA THR A 7 -5.20 20.27 10.88
C THR A 7 -3.77 20.20 11.41
N ALA A 8 -2.80 20.72 10.67
CA ALA A 8 -1.40 20.76 11.11
C ALA A 8 -1.23 21.54 12.42
N LYS A 9 -1.90 22.69 12.55
CA LYS A 9 -1.91 23.50 13.77
C LYS A 9 -2.51 22.71 14.94
N TYR A 10 -3.69 22.12 14.75
CA TYR A 10 -4.35 21.32 15.79
C TYR A 10 -3.48 20.17 16.29
N LEU A 11 -2.86 19.42 15.38
CA LEU A 11 -1.97 18.31 15.73
C LEU A 11 -0.74 18.79 16.50
N THR A 12 -0.14 19.91 16.06
CA THR A 12 1.01 20.53 16.75
C THR A 12 0.64 20.98 18.16
N GLU A 13 -0.50 21.65 18.32
CA GLU A 13 -0.99 22.08 19.63
C GLU A 13 -1.25 20.87 20.55
N SER A 14 -1.89 19.82 20.03
CA SER A 14 -2.12 18.58 20.79
C SER A 14 -0.82 17.93 21.26
N LEU A 15 0.22 17.89 20.40
CA LEU A 15 1.54 17.37 20.77
C LEU A 15 2.28 18.30 21.74
N GLY A 16 1.95 19.59 21.77
CA GLY A 16 2.43 20.52 22.79
C GLY A 16 1.86 20.23 24.18
N TYR A 17 0.59 19.83 24.27
CA TYR A 17 -0.05 19.42 25.54
C TYR A 17 0.31 17.99 25.96
N THR A 18 0.42 17.07 25.00
CA THR A 18 0.70 15.65 25.25
C THR A 18 1.60 15.11 24.15
N PRO A 19 2.94 15.15 24.35
CA PRO A 19 3.92 14.82 23.31
C PRO A 19 3.83 13.40 22.75
N ASP A 20 3.26 12.47 23.49
CA ASP A 20 3.10 11.06 23.12
C ASP A 20 1.66 10.69 22.75
N ASN A 21 0.77 11.66 22.54
CA ASN A 21 -0.61 11.40 22.10
C ASN A 21 -0.60 10.62 20.77
N PRO A 22 -1.03 9.34 20.75
CA PRO A 22 -0.82 8.50 19.58
C PRO A 22 -1.75 8.84 18.41
N TRP A 23 -2.90 9.48 18.65
CA TRP A 23 -3.78 9.97 17.59
C TRP A 23 -3.20 11.20 16.90
N ALA A 24 -2.60 12.11 17.68
CA ALA A 24 -1.92 13.28 17.14
C ALA A 24 -0.65 12.88 16.38
N LEU A 25 0.11 11.91 16.88
CA LEU A 25 1.27 11.34 16.19
C LEU A 25 0.88 10.66 14.88
N GLU A 26 -0.17 9.82 14.88
CA GLU A 26 -0.69 9.18 13.66
C GLU A 26 -1.12 10.22 12.62
N GLY A 27 -1.89 11.22 13.04
CA GLY A 27 -2.35 12.30 12.15
C GLY A 27 -1.20 13.13 11.60
N ALA A 28 -0.19 13.44 12.42
CA ALA A 28 0.99 14.18 11.99
C ALA A 28 1.84 13.36 11.01
N GLY A 29 2.04 12.07 11.26
CA GLY A 29 2.75 11.17 10.33
C GLY A 29 2.03 11.04 8.99
N ALA A 30 0.69 10.98 8.99
CA ALA A 30 -0.10 10.97 7.76
C ALA A 30 0.05 12.28 6.96
N LEU A 31 0.11 13.42 7.66
CA LEU A 31 0.39 14.72 7.05
C LEU A 31 1.81 14.77 6.46
N ASP A 32 2.79 14.16 7.12
CA ASP A 32 4.16 14.11 6.59
C ASP A 32 4.27 13.23 5.34
N LEU A 33 3.57 12.10 5.27
CA LEU A 33 3.43 11.33 4.03
C LEU A 33 2.76 12.16 2.91
N ALA A 34 1.78 13.00 3.23
CA ALA A 34 1.17 13.90 2.26
C ALA A 34 2.16 14.96 1.76
N LYS A 35 2.96 15.57 2.66
CA LYS A 35 4.04 16.50 2.30
C LYS A 35 5.09 15.83 1.42
N MET A 36 5.47 14.59 1.75
CA MET A 36 6.43 13.82 0.98
C MET A 36 5.96 13.65 -0.47
N ARG A 37 4.71 13.18 -0.66
CA ARG A 37 4.14 12.98 -2.00
C ARG A 37 3.95 14.27 -2.80
N ALA A 38 3.71 15.39 -2.12
CA ALA A 38 3.53 16.69 -2.75
C ALA A 38 4.85 17.40 -3.08
N SER A 39 5.95 17.03 -2.42
CA SER A 39 7.23 17.71 -2.59
C SER A 39 7.89 17.34 -3.92
N ARG A 40 8.36 18.35 -4.65
CA ARG A 40 9.19 18.19 -5.85
C ARG A 40 10.68 18.17 -5.52
N ILE A 41 11.06 18.33 -4.25
CA ILE A 41 12.44 18.41 -3.79
C ILE A 41 12.77 17.10 -3.07
N PRO A 42 13.62 16.22 -3.64
CA PRO A 42 13.87 14.89 -3.08
C PRO A 42 14.30 14.90 -1.61
N ARG A 43 15.14 15.87 -1.23
CA ARG A 43 15.61 16.03 0.16
C ARG A 43 14.47 16.32 1.15
N GLN A 44 13.50 17.13 0.74
CA GLN A 44 12.33 17.43 1.57
C GLN A 44 11.36 16.24 1.62
N ALA A 45 11.18 15.54 0.50
CA ALA A 45 10.38 14.33 0.45
C ALA A 45 10.93 13.26 1.40
N HIS A 46 12.24 13.01 1.34
CA HIS A 46 12.91 12.06 2.22
C HIS A 46 12.84 12.49 3.71
N ALA A 47 13.06 13.77 4.02
CA ALA A 47 12.91 14.28 5.38
C ALA A 47 11.49 14.07 5.93
N ALA A 48 10.46 14.36 5.12
CA ALA A 48 9.07 14.14 5.51
C ALA A 48 8.74 12.64 5.70
N ALA A 49 9.32 11.75 4.89
CA ALA A 49 9.16 10.30 5.12
C ALA A 49 9.83 9.84 6.43
N ARG A 50 11.00 10.37 6.79
CA ARG A 50 11.67 10.07 8.07
C ARG A 50 10.86 10.56 9.28
N ASP A 51 10.32 11.75 9.16
CA ASP A 51 9.40 12.35 10.12
C ASP A 51 8.15 11.48 10.33
N ALA A 52 7.54 11.00 9.25
CA ALA A 52 6.42 10.07 9.31
C ALA A 52 6.79 8.76 10.00
N HIS A 53 7.94 8.17 9.66
CA HIS A 53 8.44 6.92 10.24
C HIS A 53 8.59 7.03 11.76
N ALA A 54 9.26 8.08 12.23
CA ALA A 54 9.44 8.34 13.65
C ALA A 54 8.10 8.46 14.39
N ARG A 55 7.16 9.22 13.83
CA ARG A 55 5.83 9.43 14.42
C ARG A 55 4.99 8.15 14.46
N PHE A 56 4.99 7.35 13.40
CA PHE A 56 4.27 6.07 13.39
C PHE A 56 4.86 5.07 14.37
N ARG A 57 6.20 4.97 14.45
CA ARG A 57 6.86 4.14 15.47
C ARG A 57 6.50 4.57 16.89
N GLN A 58 6.51 5.88 17.16
CA GLN A 58 6.13 6.40 18.48
C GLN A 58 4.65 6.13 18.80
N ALA A 59 3.75 6.33 17.85
CA ALA A 59 2.33 6.03 18.03
C ALA A 59 2.06 4.52 18.28
N LEU A 60 2.85 3.65 17.65
CA LEU A 60 2.75 2.19 17.83
C LEU A 60 3.14 1.73 19.25
N LEU A 61 3.97 2.48 19.98
CA LEU A 61 4.28 2.17 21.37
C LEU A 61 3.02 2.20 22.26
N GLN A 62 2.07 3.08 21.94
CA GLN A 62 0.82 3.22 22.68
C GLN A 62 -0.34 2.44 22.03
N ARG A 63 -0.29 2.21 20.71
CA ARG A 63 -1.35 1.56 19.93
C ARG A 63 -0.82 0.42 19.05
N PRO A 64 -0.23 -0.64 19.63
CA PRO A 64 0.38 -1.73 18.88
C PRO A 64 -0.63 -2.58 18.09
N THR A 65 -1.92 -2.47 18.39
CA THR A 65 -3.00 -3.18 17.70
C THR A 65 -3.65 -2.36 16.58
N SER A 66 -3.12 -1.18 16.24
CA SER A 66 -3.68 -0.33 15.18
C SER A 66 -3.24 -0.82 13.78
N PRO A 67 -4.14 -1.37 12.95
CA PRO A 67 -3.77 -1.83 11.62
C PRO A 67 -3.38 -0.68 10.68
N PHE A 68 -3.93 0.52 10.90
CA PHE A 68 -3.61 1.72 10.12
C PHE A 68 -2.16 2.17 10.36
N LEU A 69 -1.70 2.14 11.62
CA LEU A 69 -0.32 2.50 11.95
C LEU A 69 0.67 1.51 11.31
N TRP A 70 0.40 0.21 11.37
CA TRP A 70 1.24 -0.80 10.72
C TRP A 70 1.27 -0.64 9.20
N ALA A 71 0.12 -0.44 8.55
CA ALA A 71 0.06 -0.21 7.11
C ALA A 71 0.82 1.07 6.70
N ASN A 72 0.66 2.16 7.45
CA ASN A 72 1.37 3.40 7.20
C ASN A 72 2.87 3.30 7.49
N LEU A 73 3.29 2.49 8.48
CA LEU A 73 4.69 2.21 8.74
C LEU A 73 5.31 1.46 7.55
N ALA A 74 4.67 0.38 7.07
CA ALA A 74 5.13 -0.37 5.90
C ALA A 74 5.25 0.53 4.65
N LEU A 75 4.25 1.40 4.44
CA LEU A 75 4.25 2.35 3.34
C LEU A 75 5.35 3.40 3.45
N THR A 76 5.62 3.89 4.66
CA THR A 76 6.71 4.83 4.90
C THR A 76 8.06 4.20 4.64
N LYS A 77 8.27 2.96 5.10
CA LYS A 77 9.49 2.19 4.85
C LYS A 77 9.74 2.00 3.36
N LEU A 78 8.69 1.68 2.59
CA LEU A 78 8.78 1.60 1.13
C LEU A 78 9.23 2.95 0.52
N TYR A 79 8.68 4.08 0.96
CA TYR A 79 9.10 5.39 0.44
C TYR A 79 10.50 5.81 0.85
N LEU A 80 11.04 5.22 1.91
CA LEU A 80 12.43 5.40 2.34
C LEU A 80 13.40 4.44 1.63
N ASP A 81 12.90 3.56 0.77
CA ASP A 81 13.67 2.46 0.14
C ASP A 81 14.29 1.52 1.18
N GLU A 82 13.63 1.36 2.33
CA GLU A 82 14.08 0.51 3.43
C GLU A 82 13.29 -0.81 3.44
N ILE A 83 13.73 -1.74 2.60
CA ILE A 83 13.16 -3.08 2.49
C ILE A 83 13.88 -3.99 3.50
N ASP A 84 13.43 -3.96 4.75
CA ASP A 84 14.01 -4.71 5.87
C ASP A 84 12.94 -5.42 6.72
N ASP A 85 13.38 -6.04 7.82
CA ASP A 85 12.51 -6.79 8.72
C ASP A 85 11.39 -5.95 9.33
N GLU A 86 11.58 -4.64 9.50
CA GLU A 86 10.56 -3.74 10.03
C GLU A 86 9.43 -3.56 9.00
N LEU A 87 9.76 -3.40 7.72
CA LEU A 87 8.76 -3.36 6.63
C LEU A 87 7.95 -4.66 6.60
N LEU A 88 8.63 -5.81 6.60
CA LEU A 88 7.98 -7.12 6.52
C LEU A 88 7.10 -7.41 7.75
N THR A 89 7.55 -7.00 8.93
CA THR A 89 6.77 -7.10 10.17
C THR A 89 5.54 -6.21 10.14
N ALA A 90 5.69 -4.99 9.64
CA ALA A 90 4.57 -4.06 9.48
C ALA A 90 3.52 -4.59 8.50
N LEU A 91 3.93 -5.23 7.40
CA LEU A 91 3.00 -5.90 6.47
C LEU A 91 2.22 -7.04 7.14
N ARG A 92 2.89 -7.90 7.93
CA ARG A 92 2.23 -9.00 8.66
C ARG A 92 1.17 -8.46 9.61
N HIS A 93 1.54 -7.51 10.48
CA HIS A 93 0.59 -6.94 11.43
C HIS A 93 -0.56 -6.19 10.76
N ALA A 94 -0.31 -5.49 9.65
CA ALA A 94 -1.37 -4.83 8.90
C ALA A 94 -2.40 -5.84 8.34
N ASP A 95 -1.96 -6.96 7.78
CA ASP A 95 -2.87 -8.03 7.31
C ASP A 95 -3.61 -8.71 8.46
N GLU A 96 -2.90 -9.04 9.55
CA GLU A 96 -3.46 -9.73 10.72
C GLU A 96 -4.51 -8.91 11.47
N LEU A 97 -4.23 -7.62 11.70
CA LEU A 97 -5.07 -6.73 12.51
C LEU A 97 -6.16 -6.02 11.67
N GLY A 98 -5.92 -5.82 10.38
CA GLY A 98 -6.82 -5.10 9.48
C GLY A 98 -7.31 -5.89 8.27
N PRO A 99 -7.64 -7.19 8.38
CA PRO A 99 -7.93 -8.02 7.21
C PRO A 99 -9.18 -7.56 6.45
N TRP A 100 -10.07 -6.80 7.10
CA TRP A 100 -11.32 -6.31 6.53
C TRP A 100 -11.36 -4.79 6.33
N GLU A 101 -10.32 -4.07 6.73
CA GLU A 101 -10.28 -2.62 6.63
C GLU A 101 -9.85 -2.17 5.22
N PRO A 102 -10.72 -1.51 4.42
CA PRO A 102 -10.44 -1.29 3.00
C PRO A 102 -9.15 -0.51 2.73
N HIS A 103 -8.86 0.53 3.53
CA HIS A 103 -7.65 1.33 3.37
C HIS A 103 -6.39 0.55 3.74
N VAL A 104 -6.48 -0.31 4.77
CA VAL A 104 -5.39 -1.20 5.17
C VAL A 104 -5.12 -2.21 4.07
N GLN A 105 -6.15 -2.90 3.57
CA GLN A 105 -6.03 -3.85 2.46
C GLN A 105 -5.36 -3.23 1.23
N GLN A 106 -5.76 -2.01 0.84
CA GLN A 106 -5.18 -1.30 -0.30
C GLN A 106 -3.70 -0.97 -0.07
N THR A 107 -3.36 -0.46 1.11
CA THR A 107 -1.99 -0.08 1.44
C THR A 107 -1.09 -1.31 1.55
N THR A 108 -1.53 -2.34 2.26
CA THR A 108 -0.83 -3.62 2.39
C THR A 108 -0.62 -4.28 1.03
N LEU A 109 -1.62 -4.28 0.16
CA LEU A 109 -1.46 -4.79 -1.20
C LEU A 109 -0.48 -3.96 -2.01
N PHE A 110 -0.60 -2.63 -2.00
CA PHE A 110 0.31 -1.75 -2.74
C PHE A 110 1.76 -1.96 -2.33
N VAL A 111 2.04 -1.96 -1.02
CA VAL A 111 3.40 -2.15 -0.51
C VAL A 111 3.89 -3.57 -0.79
N GLY A 112 3.06 -4.57 -0.51
CA GLY A 112 3.41 -5.97 -0.72
C GLY A 112 3.72 -6.32 -2.19
N LEU A 113 3.00 -5.73 -3.16
CA LEU A 113 3.34 -5.90 -4.57
C LEU A 113 4.62 -5.17 -4.97
N ALA A 114 4.94 -4.04 -4.34
CA ALA A 114 6.19 -3.31 -4.59
C ALA A 114 7.43 -4.12 -4.19
N VAL A 115 7.34 -4.86 -3.07
CA VAL A 115 8.44 -5.66 -2.51
C VAL A 115 8.25 -7.17 -2.70
N TRP A 116 7.48 -7.58 -3.71
CA TRP A 116 7.03 -8.98 -3.86
C TRP A 116 8.16 -10.02 -3.83
N ARG A 117 9.34 -9.66 -4.36
CA ARG A 117 10.51 -10.55 -4.43
C ARG A 117 11.06 -10.90 -3.05
N ASP A 118 10.93 -9.98 -2.10
CA ASP A 118 11.45 -10.08 -0.73
C ASP A 118 10.46 -10.76 0.23
N LEU A 119 9.21 -10.96 -0.21
CA LEU A 119 8.19 -11.62 0.60
C LEU A 119 8.45 -13.12 0.73
N ASP A 120 8.34 -13.60 1.97
CA ASP A 120 8.24 -15.03 2.25
C ASP A 120 6.93 -15.63 1.70
N PRO A 121 6.84 -16.97 1.59
CA PRO A 121 5.63 -17.62 1.07
C PRO A 121 4.35 -17.31 1.87
N ALA A 122 4.44 -17.11 3.18
CA ALA A 122 3.29 -16.86 4.03
C ALA A 122 2.70 -15.46 3.76
N LEU A 123 3.56 -14.45 3.61
CA LEU A 123 3.16 -13.09 3.24
C LEU A 123 2.61 -13.02 1.81
N ARG A 124 3.19 -13.77 0.85
CA ARG A 124 2.61 -13.86 -0.50
C ARG A 124 1.19 -14.42 -0.48
N GLN A 125 0.97 -15.47 0.33
CA GLN A 125 -0.35 -16.04 0.51
C GLN A 125 -1.31 -15.08 1.23
N ALA A 126 -0.81 -14.33 2.22
CA ALA A 126 -1.58 -13.29 2.92
C ALA A 126 -2.08 -12.24 1.94
N LEU A 127 -1.21 -11.73 1.06
CA LEU A 127 -1.58 -10.76 0.02
C LEU A 127 -2.59 -11.29 -0.98
N ALA A 128 -2.48 -12.55 -1.40
CA ALA A 128 -3.50 -13.19 -2.24
C ALA A 128 -4.87 -13.18 -1.55
N ARG A 129 -4.92 -13.52 -0.26
CA ARG A 129 -6.17 -13.40 0.53
C ARG A 129 -6.63 -11.95 0.68
N THR A 130 -5.71 -10.98 0.83
CA THR A 130 -6.06 -9.55 0.86
C THR A 130 -6.76 -9.13 -0.44
N VAL A 131 -6.28 -9.59 -1.61
CA VAL A 131 -6.90 -9.35 -2.93
C VAL A 131 -8.31 -9.94 -3.00
N GLU A 132 -8.50 -11.17 -2.51
CA GLU A 132 -9.80 -11.84 -2.46
C GLU A 132 -10.80 -11.09 -1.56
N ARG A 133 -10.39 -10.72 -0.34
CA ARG A 133 -11.24 -9.99 0.61
C ARG A 133 -11.61 -8.61 0.07
N GLY A 134 -10.61 -7.88 -0.44
CA GLY A 134 -10.79 -6.53 -0.98
C GLY A 134 -11.72 -6.49 -2.20
N ALA A 135 -11.82 -7.58 -2.96
CA ALA A 135 -12.75 -7.70 -4.08
C ALA A 135 -14.22 -7.49 -3.67
N SER A 136 -14.58 -7.80 -2.42
CA SER A 136 -15.96 -7.70 -1.95
C SER A 136 -16.41 -6.27 -1.66
N ARG A 137 -15.48 -5.38 -1.26
CA ARG A 137 -15.79 -3.99 -0.90
C ARG A 137 -15.32 -2.98 -1.94
N ASN A 138 -14.19 -3.23 -2.59
CA ASN A 138 -13.57 -2.26 -3.47
C ASN A 138 -12.78 -2.90 -4.61
N ALA A 139 -13.42 -3.81 -5.37
CA ALA A 139 -12.80 -4.52 -6.50
C ALA A 139 -12.09 -3.58 -7.49
N LYS A 140 -12.69 -2.42 -7.80
CA LYS A 140 -12.07 -1.45 -8.71
C LYS A 140 -10.71 -0.97 -8.18
N LYS A 141 -10.63 -0.59 -6.90
CA LYS A 141 -9.38 -0.08 -6.34
C LYS A 141 -8.31 -1.16 -6.21
N MET A 142 -8.70 -2.36 -5.81
CA MET A 142 -7.79 -3.50 -5.76
C MET A 142 -7.25 -3.85 -7.16
N PHE A 143 -8.11 -3.82 -8.18
CA PHE A 143 -7.73 -4.01 -9.57
C PHE A 143 -6.74 -2.96 -10.06
N GLU A 144 -6.96 -1.67 -9.74
CA GLU A 144 -6.02 -0.59 -10.10
C GLU A 144 -4.61 -0.86 -9.56
N ILE A 145 -4.52 -1.31 -8.30
CA ILE A 145 -3.24 -1.65 -7.66
C ILE A 145 -2.62 -2.88 -8.35
N VAL A 146 -3.38 -3.96 -8.55
CA VAL A 146 -2.86 -5.17 -9.23
C VAL A 146 -2.37 -4.84 -10.64
N LYS A 147 -3.13 -4.00 -11.36
CA LYS A 147 -2.81 -3.57 -12.72
C LYS A 147 -1.51 -2.76 -12.79
N SER A 148 -1.24 -1.88 -11.81
CA SER A 148 0.01 -1.10 -11.81
C SER A 148 1.26 -1.96 -11.66
N TYR A 149 1.12 -3.17 -11.11
CA TYR A 149 2.21 -4.15 -10.99
C TYR A 149 2.11 -5.31 -11.99
N THR A 150 1.14 -5.30 -12.91
CA THR A 150 0.89 -6.37 -13.88
C THR A 150 0.67 -7.77 -13.28
N ARG A 151 0.21 -7.83 -12.02
CA ARG A 151 0.02 -9.08 -11.25
C ARG A 151 -1.34 -9.74 -11.47
N PHE A 152 -1.71 -9.88 -12.74
CA PHE A 152 -3.01 -10.41 -13.15
C PHE A 152 -3.25 -11.86 -12.67
N ASP A 153 -2.16 -12.60 -12.41
CA ASP A 153 -2.19 -13.93 -11.78
C ASP A 153 -2.97 -13.94 -10.45
N LEU A 154 -3.02 -12.82 -9.73
CA LEU A 154 -3.72 -12.71 -8.44
C LEU A 154 -5.24 -12.51 -8.57
N ILE A 155 -5.76 -12.11 -9.73
CA ILE A 155 -7.17 -11.70 -9.88
C ILE A 155 -7.95 -12.45 -10.95
N CYS A 156 -7.29 -13.03 -11.96
CA CYS A 156 -8.01 -13.58 -13.11
C CYS A 156 -8.87 -14.81 -12.79
N ALA A 157 -8.57 -15.53 -11.71
CA ALA A 157 -9.39 -16.64 -11.22
C ALA A 157 -10.57 -16.19 -10.35
N ILE A 158 -10.63 -14.92 -9.95
CA ILE A 158 -11.63 -14.42 -8.99
C ILE A 158 -12.80 -13.78 -9.74
N GLN A 159 -13.99 -14.38 -9.61
CA GLN A 159 -15.21 -13.98 -10.33
C GLN A 159 -15.56 -12.49 -10.19
N LYS A 160 -15.33 -11.91 -9.00
CA LYS A 160 -15.64 -10.50 -8.72
C LYS A 160 -14.84 -9.51 -9.58
N TYR A 161 -13.68 -9.91 -10.11
CA TYR A 161 -12.88 -9.07 -10.99
C TYR A 161 -13.24 -9.24 -12.47
N GLN A 162 -14.02 -10.26 -12.86
CA GLN A 162 -14.34 -10.52 -14.26
C GLN A 162 -14.94 -9.30 -14.99
N PRO A 163 -15.90 -8.55 -14.41
CA PRO A 163 -16.49 -7.39 -15.10
C PRO A 163 -15.48 -6.28 -15.43
N ILE A 164 -14.36 -6.20 -14.71
CA ILE A 164 -13.38 -5.09 -14.83
C ILE A 164 -12.02 -5.53 -15.41
N ALA A 165 -11.64 -6.80 -15.24
CA ALA A 165 -10.31 -7.30 -15.58
C ALA A 165 -10.28 -8.25 -16.79
N ALA A 166 -11.44 -8.66 -17.34
CA ALA A 166 -11.49 -9.73 -18.36
C ALA A 166 -10.60 -9.48 -19.59
N ALA A 167 -10.53 -8.24 -20.09
CA ALA A 167 -9.69 -7.90 -21.23
C ALA A 167 -8.19 -8.01 -20.88
N ASP A 168 -7.78 -7.49 -19.73
CA ASP A 168 -6.41 -7.57 -19.25
C ASP A 168 -6.00 -9.03 -18.96
N CYS A 169 -6.91 -9.83 -18.37
CA CYS A 169 -6.70 -11.25 -18.12
C CYS A 169 -6.52 -12.08 -19.39
N ARG A 170 -7.30 -11.83 -20.45
CA ARG A 170 -7.11 -12.49 -21.75
C ARG A 170 -5.74 -12.16 -22.34
N LYS A 171 -5.36 -10.88 -22.35
CA LYS A 171 -4.07 -10.43 -22.84
C LYS A 171 -2.90 -11.04 -22.06
N ALA A 172 -3.02 -11.14 -20.74
CA ALA A 172 -2.03 -11.78 -19.89
C ALA A 172 -1.88 -13.28 -20.21
N ALA A 173 -2.99 -13.99 -20.45
CA ALA A 173 -2.95 -15.40 -20.83
C ALA A 173 -2.33 -15.63 -22.22
N GLU A 174 -2.55 -14.73 -23.17
CA GLU A 174 -1.95 -14.79 -24.52
C GLU A 174 -0.43 -14.59 -24.47
N THR A 175 0.05 -13.64 -23.66
CA THR A 175 1.49 -13.37 -23.48
C THR A 175 2.21 -14.45 -22.68
N ALA A 176 1.51 -15.17 -21.82
CA ALA A 176 2.07 -16.29 -21.05
C ALA A 176 2.23 -17.60 -21.86
N ARG A 177 1.63 -17.70 -23.04
CA ARG A 177 1.79 -18.87 -23.93
C ARG A 177 3.12 -18.77 -24.69
N PRO A 178 4.04 -19.73 -24.55
CA PRO A 178 5.25 -19.74 -25.37
C PRO A 178 4.89 -20.06 -26.82
N GLY A 179 5.04 -19.08 -27.71
CA GLY A 179 4.98 -19.27 -29.17
C GLY A 179 3.58 -19.33 -29.79
N ALA A 180 2.93 -18.19 -29.99
CA ALA A 180 1.96 -18.07 -31.08
C ALA A 180 2.68 -17.51 -32.32
N PRO A 181 2.57 -18.15 -33.51
CA PRO A 181 3.25 -17.67 -34.70
C PRO A 181 2.65 -16.32 -35.10
N THR A 182 3.50 -15.30 -35.23
CA THR A 182 3.17 -14.10 -35.98
C THR A 182 2.98 -14.51 -37.45
N TYR A 183 1.75 -14.83 -37.85
CA TYR A 183 1.42 -14.92 -39.26
C TYR A 183 1.53 -13.51 -39.87
N LYS A 184 2.71 -13.19 -40.42
CA LYS A 184 2.85 -12.22 -41.51
C LYS A 184 2.19 -12.84 -42.74
N GLY A 185 0.89 -12.66 -42.88
CA GLY A 185 0.17 -12.90 -44.13
C GLY A 185 0.48 -11.77 -45.10
N TYR A 186 1.30 -12.06 -46.10
CA TYR A 186 1.50 -11.23 -47.29
C TYR A 186 0.15 -10.87 -47.92
N ARG A 187 0.00 -9.59 -48.30
CA ARG A 187 -1.11 -9.13 -49.13
C ARG A 187 -0.53 -8.70 -50.48
N GLN A 188 -0.83 -9.56 -51.46
CA GLN A 188 -0.84 -9.43 -52.93
C GLN A 188 0.47 -9.06 -53.64
#